data_AF-A0A959AKA0-F1
#
_entry.id   AF-A0A959AKA0-F1
#
_cell.length_a   1.000
_cell.length_b   1.000
_cell.length_c   1.000
_cell.angle_alpha   90.00
_cell.angle_beta   90.00
_cell.angle_gamma   90.00
#
_symmetry.space_group_name_H-M   'P 1'
#
loop_
_entity.id
_entity.type
_entity.pdbx_description
1 polymer ?
#
loop_
_entity_poly.entity_id
_entity_poly.type
_entity_poly.pdbx_seq_one_letter_code
_entity_poly.pdbx_strand_id
1 'polypeptide(L)'
;MNLQNIIQITFGLMLGVSQPAYSQEIPCNQVGAEQGSAMVELEAEDSKPPAKRTHRGKSKLWKDTQLTGGQLTLPFKIRPKAETNSFRLTTDVTVGAFVGLTKRLSTKNEYRLIVPLAAGLTFININDGNTSLDLALQEAEVVPGLTWSTGIILELDKYSLGLMFGKDYASEVGNQWNYHRKIWWSFGIGFAFFH
;
A
#
# COMPACT_ATOMS: atom_id res chain seq x y z
N MET A 1 30.86 6.20 -0.98
CA MET A 1 30.68 4.80 -0.51
C MET A 1 30.06 4.86 0.88
N ASN A 2 28.85 4.32 1.06
CA ASN A 2 28.39 3.95 2.40
C ASN A 2 27.46 2.74 2.29
N LEU A 3 28.05 1.57 2.55
CA LEU A 3 27.39 0.28 2.74
C LEU A 3 26.86 0.27 4.18
N GLN A 4 25.55 0.18 4.39
CA GLN A 4 24.98 -0.40 5.60
C GLN A 4 23.76 -1.25 5.24
N ASN A 5 24.06 -2.47 4.82
CA ASN A 5 23.17 -3.61 5.02
C ASN A 5 23.18 -3.92 6.53
N ILE A 6 22.03 -3.79 7.19
CA ILE A 6 21.81 -4.34 8.53
C ILE A 6 20.59 -5.27 8.43
N ILE A 7 20.87 -6.56 8.54
CA ILE A 7 19.89 -7.59 8.84
C ILE A 7 19.48 -7.35 10.30
N GLN A 8 18.26 -6.83 10.54
CA GLN A 8 17.64 -6.85 11.85
C GLN A 8 16.66 -8.01 11.95
N ILE A 9 16.95 -8.91 12.88
CA ILE A 9 16.02 -9.95 13.35
C ILE A 9 15.18 -9.29 14.44
N THR A 10 13.93 -8.97 14.15
CA THR A 10 12.99 -8.30 15.06
C THR A 10 11.81 -9.21 15.38
N PHE A 11 11.63 -9.51 16.66
CA PHE A 11 10.41 -10.10 17.21
C PHE A 11 9.23 -9.11 17.04
N GLY A 12 8.20 -9.51 16.30
CA GLY A 12 6.79 -9.12 16.52
C GLY A 12 6.37 -7.64 16.45
N LEU A 13 7.25 -6.71 16.08
CA LEU A 13 6.94 -5.30 15.84
C LEU A 13 7.69 -4.86 14.57
N MET A 14 7.19 -5.30 13.40
CA MET A 14 7.84 -5.05 12.12
C MET A 14 7.60 -3.60 11.66
N LEU A 15 8.64 -2.79 11.87
CA LEU A 15 8.84 -1.49 11.27
C LEU A 15 8.77 -1.61 9.74
N GLY A 16 7.72 -1.07 9.14
CA GLY A 16 7.72 -0.78 7.72
C GLY A 16 8.69 0.36 7.46
N VAL A 17 9.96 0.04 7.16
CA VAL A 17 10.87 1.02 6.58
C VAL A 17 10.35 1.28 5.18
N SER A 18 9.57 2.35 5.02
CA SER A 18 9.29 2.93 3.70
C SER A 18 10.63 3.38 3.14
N GLN A 19 11.28 2.52 2.37
CA GLN A 19 12.45 2.93 1.60
C GLN A 19 12.00 4.09 0.70
N PRO A 20 12.66 5.26 0.74
CA PRO A 20 12.38 6.28 -0.26
C PRO A 20 12.65 5.63 -1.61
N ALA A 21 11.63 5.58 -2.48
CA ALA A 21 11.77 5.07 -3.83
C ALA A 21 12.93 5.83 -4.49
N TYR A 22 14.05 5.15 -4.66
CA TYR A 22 15.21 5.71 -5.32
C TYR A 22 14.80 5.89 -6.78
N SER A 23 14.49 7.13 -7.15
CA SER A 23 14.31 7.53 -8.54
C SER A 23 15.63 7.24 -9.24
N GLN A 24 15.73 6.08 -9.90
CA GLN A 24 16.86 5.80 -10.78
C GLN A 24 16.80 6.82 -11.91
N GLU A 25 17.62 7.85 -11.81
CA GLU A 25 17.94 8.70 -12.94
C GLU A 25 18.59 7.79 -13.99
N ILE A 26 17.85 7.50 -15.06
CA ILE A 26 18.40 6.85 -16.24
C ILE A 26 19.46 7.80 -16.78
N PRO A 27 20.76 7.45 -16.81
CA PRO A 27 21.76 8.28 -17.44
C PRO A 27 21.41 8.36 -18.93
N CYS A 28 20.94 9.54 -19.36
CA CYS A 28 20.75 9.84 -20.76
C CYS A 28 22.13 9.82 -21.42
N ASN A 29 22.43 8.73 -22.11
CA ASN A 29 23.62 8.55 -22.90
C ASN A 29 23.64 9.65 -23.98
N GLN A 30 24.62 10.55 -23.91
CA GLN A 30 24.82 11.64 -24.86
C GLN A 30 25.31 11.04 -26.18
N VAL A 31 24.37 10.70 -27.06
CA VAL A 31 24.68 10.43 -28.48
C VAL A 31 24.74 11.77 -29.18
N GLY A 32 25.97 12.17 -29.53
CA GLY A 32 26.22 13.31 -30.41
C GLY A 32 25.56 13.08 -31.77
N ALA A 33 24.80 14.07 -32.21
CA ALA A 33 24.26 14.13 -33.57
C ALA A 33 24.73 15.44 -34.20
N GLU A 34 25.28 15.27 -35.39
CA GLU A 34 25.97 16.23 -36.24
C GLU A 34 25.11 17.45 -36.63
N GLN A 35 25.80 18.58 -36.78
CA GLN A 35 25.28 19.80 -37.39
C GLN A 35 25.04 19.59 -38.89
N GLY A 36 23.77 19.42 -39.27
CA GLY A 36 23.30 19.54 -40.65
C GLY A 36 22.52 20.83 -40.84
N SER A 37 23.16 21.82 -41.45
CA SER A 37 22.56 23.10 -41.85
C SER A 37 21.69 22.89 -43.11
N ALA A 38 20.40 23.19 -43.04
CA ALA A 38 19.56 23.33 -44.22
C ALA A 38 18.59 24.50 -44.00
N MET A 39 18.78 25.54 -44.81
CA MET A 39 17.83 26.64 -44.97
C MET A 39 16.54 26.08 -45.58
N VAL A 40 15.40 26.33 -44.92
CA VAL A 40 14.08 26.09 -45.48
C VAL A 40 13.31 27.41 -45.51
N GLU A 41 12.78 27.66 -46.69
CA GLU A 41 12.08 28.83 -47.21
C GLU A 41 10.78 29.11 -46.46
N LEU A 42 10.55 30.39 -46.17
CA LEU A 42 9.38 30.90 -45.46
C LEU A 42 8.21 31.07 -46.43
N GLU A 43 7.27 30.12 -46.44
CA GLU A 43 5.93 30.35 -46.99
C GLU A 43 4.99 30.86 -45.90
N ALA A 44 4.40 32.03 -46.16
CA ALA A 44 3.48 32.72 -45.29
C ALA A 44 2.10 32.05 -45.34
N GLU A 45 1.78 31.23 -44.33
CA GLU A 45 0.46 30.62 -44.19
C GLU A 45 -0.53 31.52 -43.42
N ASP A 46 -1.74 31.55 -43.99
CA ASP A 46 -2.92 32.33 -43.68
C ASP A 46 -3.39 32.21 -42.22
N SER A 47 -3.53 33.37 -41.57
CA SER A 47 -3.75 33.53 -40.13
C SER A 47 -5.19 33.24 -39.72
N LYS A 48 -5.48 31.97 -39.43
CA LYS A 48 -6.72 31.56 -38.75
C LYS A 48 -6.65 31.97 -37.26
N PRO A 49 -7.66 32.66 -36.70
CA PRO A 49 -7.61 33.14 -35.32
C PRO A 49 -7.47 31.96 -34.34
N PRO A 50 -6.54 32.02 -33.38
CA PRO A 50 -6.23 30.90 -32.50
C PRO A 50 -7.45 30.55 -31.65
N ALA A 51 -7.93 29.31 -31.81
CA ALA A 51 -8.99 28.75 -30.98
C ALA A 51 -8.61 28.92 -29.50
N LYS A 52 -9.46 29.64 -28.74
CA LYS A 52 -9.27 29.89 -27.32
C LYS A 52 -9.09 28.57 -26.57
N ARG A 53 -7.84 28.22 -26.24
CA ARG A 53 -7.51 27.04 -25.42
C ARG A 53 -8.16 27.22 -24.05
N THR A 54 -9.31 26.57 -23.86
CA THR A 54 -9.94 26.45 -22.56
C THR A 54 -8.97 25.72 -21.64
N HIS A 55 -8.32 26.46 -20.74
CA HIS A 55 -7.48 25.91 -19.69
C HIS A 55 -8.37 25.03 -18.80
N ARG A 56 -8.42 23.74 -19.13
CA ARG A 56 -9.04 22.68 -18.33
C ARG A 56 -8.29 22.68 -17.01
N GLY A 57 -8.86 23.36 -16.01
CA GLY A 57 -8.22 23.59 -14.72
C GLY A 57 -7.77 22.27 -14.11
N LYS A 58 -6.46 22.01 -14.15
CA LYS A 58 -5.88 20.84 -13.49
C LYS A 58 -6.25 20.95 -12.02
N SER A 59 -7.06 20.01 -11.56
CA SER A 59 -7.63 20.05 -10.22
C SER A 59 -6.49 20.09 -9.21
N LYS A 60 -6.47 21.14 -8.38
CA LYS A 60 -5.47 21.38 -7.32
C LYS A 60 -5.30 20.16 -6.40
N LEU A 61 -6.26 19.24 -6.38
CA LEU A 61 -6.29 18.08 -5.50
C LEU A 61 -5.11 17.11 -5.69
N TRP A 62 -4.61 16.99 -6.93
CA TRP A 62 -3.53 16.06 -7.31
C TRP A 62 -2.14 16.68 -7.29
N LYS A 63 -2.03 17.99 -7.04
CA LYS A 63 -0.73 18.61 -6.82
C LYS A 63 -0.15 18.01 -5.53
N ASP A 64 1.13 17.63 -5.58
CA ASP A 64 1.88 17.06 -4.44
C ASP A 64 1.46 15.64 -4.01
N THR A 65 0.81 14.88 -4.90
CA THR A 65 0.59 13.44 -4.69
C THR A 65 1.74 12.64 -5.28
N GLN A 66 2.38 11.81 -4.46
CA GLN A 66 3.48 10.94 -4.84
C GLN A 66 3.02 9.48 -4.80
N LEU A 67 3.60 8.64 -5.66
CA LEU A 67 3.43 7.19 -5.58
C LEU A 67 4.43 6.64 -4.58
N THR A 68 3.97 5.84 -3.63
CA THR A 68 4.81 5.11 -2.67
C THR A 68 4.54 3.62 -2.76
N GLY A 69 5.48 2.81 -2.28
CA GLY A 69 5.29 1.37 -2.14
C GLY A 69 6.17 0.82 -1.03
N GLY A 70 5.81 -0.36 -0.53
CA GLY A 70 6.56 -1.00 0.55
C GLY A 70 5.96 -2.32 0.98
N GLN A 71 6.43 -2.82 2.11
CA GLN A 71 5.90 -4.01 2.76
C GLN A 71 4.95 -3.62 3.90
N LEU A 72 3.89 -4.40 4.09
CA LEU A 72 2.91 -4.24 5.16
C LEU A 72 2.73 -5.55 5.91
N THR A 73 2.78 -5.48 7.23
CA THR A 73 2.46 -6.60 8.13
C THR A 73 1.29 -6.21 9.02
N LEU A 74 0.24 -7.02 9.03
CA LEU A 74 -0.95 -6.81 9.87
C LEU A 74 -1.08 -7.97 10.86
N PRO A 75 -0.73 -7.77 12.15
CA PRO A 75 -0.70 -8.86 13.13
C PRO A 75 -2.05 -9.13 13.81
N PHE A 76 -3.03 -8.23 13.67
CA PHE A 76 -4.37 -8.42 14.21
C PHE A 76 -5.44 -7.95 13.23
N LYS A 77 -6.56 -8.65 13.25
CA LYS A 77 -7.76 -8.32 12.46
C LYS A 77 -8.97 -8.34 13.37
N ILE A 78 -9.85 -7.36 13.19
CA ILE A 78 -11.13 -7.27 13.87
C ILE A 78 -12.20 -7.63 12.84
N ARG A 79 -12.99 -8.66 13.17
CA ARG A 79 -14.03 -9.19 12.30
C ARG A 79 -15.40 -9.06 12.96
N PRO A 80 -16.40 -8.48 12.27
CA PRO A 80 -17.77 -8.47 12.78
C PRO A 80 -18.39 -9.87 12.68
N LYS A 81 -19.15 -10.27 13.70
CA LYS A 81 -20.02 -11.45 13.69
C LYS A 81 -21.45 -11.00 13.41
N ALA A 82 -22.02 -11.48 12.29
CA ALA A 82 -23.38 -11.12 11.88
C ALA A 82 -24.47 -11.63 12.85
N GLU A 83 -24.23 -12.79 13.48
CA GLU A 83 -25.24 -13.47 14.33
C GLU A 83 -25.43 -12.78 15.69
N THR A 84 -24.34 -12.31 16.30
CA THR A 84 -24.34 -11.82 17.69
C THR A 84 -24.12 -10.31 17.81
N ASN A 85 -24.01 -9.59 16.70
CA ASN A 85 -23.59 -8.17 16.66
C ASN A 85 -22.31 -7.89 17.47
N SER A 86 -21.44 -8.89 17.62
CA SER A 86 -20.21 -8.79 18.39
C SER A 86 -18.99 -8.76 17.47
N PHE A 87 -17.84 -8.36 18.00
CA PHE A 87 -16.58 -8.37 17.26
C PHE A 87 -15.68 -9.51 17.76
N ARG A 88 -14.92 -10.12 16.85
CA ARG A 88 -13.85 -11.06 17.18
C ARG A 88 -12.51 -10.47 16.78
N LEU A 89 -11.60 -10.42 17.73
CA LEU A 89 -10.19 -10.16 17.47
C LEU A 89 -9.54 -11.49 17.06
N THR A 90 -8.82 -11.49 15.95
CA THR A 90 -8.06 -12.66 15.45
C THR A 90 -6.61 -12.27 15.24
N THR A 91 -5.70 -13.14 15.67
CA THR A 91 -4.23 -12.99 15.58
C THR A 91 -3.69 -13.54 14.26
N ASP A 92 -4.44 -13.37 13.17
CA ASP A 92 -4.02 -13.82 11.85
C ASP A 92 -2.97 -12.84 11.33
N VAL A 93 -1.77 -13.37 11.05
CA VAL A 93 -0.67 -12.55 10.53
C VAL A 93 -0.82 -12.45 9.02
N THR A 94 -0.90 -11.22 8.52
CA THR A 94 -0.79 -10.91 7.09
C THR A 94 0.56 -10.30 6.80
N VAL A 95 1.22 -10.78 5.75
CA VAL A 95 2.43 -10.18 5.18
C VAL A 95 2.17 -9.92 3.71
N GLY A 96 2.37 -8.68 3.26
CA GLY A 96 2.09 -8.30 1.88
C GLY A 96 2.92 -7.12 1.41
N ALA A 97 2.77 -6.82 0.12
CA ALA A 97 3.28 -5.60 -0.48
C ALA A 97 2.13 -4.60 -0.63
N PHE A 98 2.45 -3.32 -0.63
CA PHE A 98 1.48 -2.27 -0.94
C PHE A 98 2.05 -1.26 -1.93
N VAL A 99 1.14 -0.65 -2.67
CA VAL A 99 1.35 0.56 -3.47
C VAL A 99 0.34 1.59 -3.00
N GLY A 100 0.74 2.84 -2.84
CA GLY A 100 -0.13 3.86 -2.26
C GLY A 100 0.10 5.24 -2.83
N LEU A 101 -0.89 6.11 -2.64
CA LEU A 101 -0.76 7.53 -2.93
C LEU A 101 -0.42 8.26 -1.65
N THR A 102 0.72 8.94 -1.63
CA THR A 102 1.20 9.77 -0.52
C THR A 102 0.92 11.23 -0.80
N LYS A 103 0.32 11.94 0.15
CA LYS A 103 0.07 13.37 0.09
C LYS A 103 0.64 14.05 1.32
N ARG A 104 1.43 15.11 1.09
CA ARG A 104 1.95 15.95 2.18
C ARG A 104 0.82 16.81 2.76
N LEU A 105 0.64 16.78 4.07
CA LEU A 105 -0.40 17.53 4.77
C LEU A 105 0.10 18.89 5.30
N SER A 106 1.38 19.01 5.62
CA SER A 106 1.99 20.23 6.18
C SER A 106 3.25 20.61 5.42
N THR A 107 3.43 21.91 5.14
CA THR A 107 4.67 22.44 4.54
C THR A 107 5.81 22.54 5.57
N LYS A 108 5.47 22.70 6.86
CA LYS A 108 6.45 22.90 7.94
C LYS A 108 6.90 21.61 8.60
N ASN A 109 5.95 20.68 8.81
CA ASN A 109 6.20 19.40 9.46
C ASN A 109 6.19 18.27 8.42
N GLU A 110 6.74 17.12 8.76
CA GLU A 110 6.79 15.95 7.87
C GLU A 110 5.53 15.09 7.97
N TYR A 111 4.36 15.74 7.93
CA TYR A 111 3.08 15.03 8.01
C TYR A 111 2.66 14.53 6.64
N ARG A 112 2.46 13.21 6.52
CA ARG A 112 2.10 12.56 5.26
C ARG A 112 0.87 11.69 5.46
N LEU A 113 -0.05 11.77 4.51
CA LEU A 113 -1.21 10.91 4.40
C LEU A 113 -0.97 9.92 3.27
N ILE A 114 -1.00 8.63 3.57
CA ILE A 114 -0.84 7.57 2.59
C ILE A 114 -2.16 6.82 2.47
N VAL A 115 -2.63 6.63 1.23
CA VAL A 115 -3.77 5.76 0.92
C VAL A 115 -3.21 4.51 0.23
N PRO A 116 -2.90 3.44 0.99
CA PRO A 116 -2.37 2.21 0.43
C PRO A 116 -3.45 1.34 -0.22
N LEU A 117 -3.03 0.60 -1.25
CA LEU A 117 -3.65 -0.59 -1.77
C LEU A 117 -2.64 -1.73 -1.60
N ALA A 118 -2.97 -2.71 -0.78
CA ALA A 118 -2.09 -3.80 -0.39
C ALA A 118 -2.64 -5.16 -0.80
N ALA A 119 -1.75 -6.07 -1.13
CA ALA A 119 -2.05 -7.48 -1.38
C ALA A 119 -0.98 -8.35 -0.70
N GLY A 120 -1.39 -9.49 -0.16
CA GLY A 120 -0.47 -10.33 0.60
C GLY A 120 -0.98 -11.74 0.87
N LEU A 121 -0.17 -12.46 1.65
CA LEU A 121 -0.51 -13.76 2.20
C LEU A 121 -0.95 -13.57 3.65
N THR A 122 -2.01 -14.25 4.05
CA THR A 122 -2.49 -14.31 5.43
C THR A 122 -2.42 -15.75 5.92
N PHE A 123 -1.91 -15.95 7.13
CA PHE A 123 -1.94 -17.24 7.80
C PHE A 123 -3.16 -17.26 8.72
N ILE A 124 -4.13 -18.11 8.39
CA ILE A 124 -5.40 -18.21 9.10
C ILE A 124 -5.32 -19.41 10.03
N ASN A 125 -5.55 -19.18 11.32
CA ASN A 125 -5.67 -20.28 12.29
C ASN A 125 -7.12 -20.76 12.33
N ILE A 126 -7.36 -21.99 11.88
CA ILE A 126 -8.67 -22.64 11.89
C ILE A 126 -8.85 -23.42 13.20
N ASN A 127 -9.99 -23.23 13.85
CA ASN A 127 -10.41 -23.94 15.06
C ASN A 127 -11.92 -24.20 15.04
N ASP A 128 -12.39 -25.13 15.87
CA ASP A 128 -13.81 -25.48 15.99
C ASP A 128 -14.70 -24.27 16.29
N GLY A 129 -14.15 -23.25 16.95
CA GLY A 129 -14.85 -22.00 17.22
C GLY A 129 -14.98 -21.06 16.01
N ASN A 130 -14.43 -21.36 14.84
CA ASN A 130 -14.44 -20.52 13.64
C ASN A 130 -14.79 -21.24 12.32
N THR A 131 -15.10 -22.53 12.36
CA THR A 131 -15.63 -23.33 11.24
C THR A 131 -17.13 -23.55 11.38
N SER A 132 -17.79 -23.88 10.28
CA SER A 132 -19.23 -24.22 10.25
C SER A 132 -19.49 -25.72 10.41
N LEU A 133 -18.47 -26.54 10.14
CA LEU A 133 -18.48 -27.98 10.38
C LEU A 133 -17.79 -28.28 11.70
N ASP A 134 -18.42 -29.16 12.48
CA ASP A 134 -17.84 -29.87 13.62
C ASP A 134 -16.81 -30.87 13.08
N LEU A 135 -15.78 -30.33 12.44
CA LEU A 135 -14.60 -31.08 12.09
C LEU A 135 -13.95 -31.40 13.43
N ALA A 136 -13.89 -32.68 13.80
CA ALA A 136 -13.11 -33.17 14.93
C ALA A 136 -11.60 -33.01 14.66
N LEU A 137 -11.17 -31.81 14.30
CA LEU A 137 -9.77 -31.43 14.17
C LEU A 137 -9.25 -31.29 15.59
N GLN A 138 -8.64 -32.38 16.09
CA GLN A 138 -7.94 -32.37 17.38
C GLN A 138 -6.79 -31.35 17.42
N GLU A 139 -6.41 -30.77 16.27
CA GLU A 139 -5.28 -29.85 16.14
C GLU A 139 -5.66 -28.62 15.31
N ALA A 140 -5.24 -27.43 15.77
CA ALA A 140 -5.45 -26.19 15.04
C ALA A 140 -4.67 -26.22 13.72
N GLU A 141 -5.39 -26.15 12.60
CA GLU A 141 -4.79 -26.14 11.27
C GLU A 141 -4.49 -24.69 10.83
N VAL A 142 -3.29 -24.46 10.30
CA VAL A 142 -2.90 -23.16 9.73
C VAL A 142 -3.03 -23.23 8.22
N VAL A 143 -4.00 -22.49 7.68
CA VAL A 143 -4.27 -22.47 6.24
C VAL A 143 -3.79 -21.15 5.64
N PRO A 144 -3.01 -21.17 4.54
CA PRO A 144 -2.63 -19.97 3.83
C PRO A 144 -3.82 -19.41 3.04
N GLY A 145 -3.97 -18.09 3.06
CA GLY A 145 -4.95 -17.35 2.28
C GLY A 145 -4.33 -16.18 1.53
N LEU A 146 -4.99 -15.74 0.48
CA LEU A 146 -4.71 -14.47 -0.19
C LEU A 146 -5.50 -13.37 0.51
N THR A 147 -4.94 -12.18 0.61
CA THR A 147 -5.64 -11.03 1.17
C THR A 147 -5.37 -9.80 0.36
N TRP A 148 -6.39 -8.95 0.23
CA TRP A 148 -6.22 -7.60 -0.28
C TRP A 148 -6.80 -6.63 0.75
N SER A 149 -6.19 -5.46 0.86
CA SER A 149 -6.61 -4.43 1.78
C SER A 149 -6.32 -3.04 1.24
N THR A 150 -7.04 -2.07 1.77
CA THR A 150 -6.82 -0.65 1.55
C THR A 150 -7.05 0.09 2.86
N GLY A 151 -6.64 1.35 2.95
CA GLY A 151 -6.79 2.06 4.20
C GLY A 151 -6.21 3.45 4.15
N ILE A 152 -5.85 3.93 5.33
CA ILE A 152 -5.23 5.23 5.55
C ILE A 152 -4.08 5.02 6.52
N ILE A 153 -2.91 5.54 6.16
CA ILE A 153 -1.75 5.63 7.06
C ILE A 153 -1.41 7.11 7.21
N LEU A 154 -1.33 7.57 8.45
CA LEU A 154 -0.94 8.91 8.81
C LEU A 154 0.46 8.86 9.42
N GLU A 155 1.44 9.43 8.73
CA GLU A 155 2.80 9.59 9.22
C GLU A 155 2.95 10.96 9.87
N LEU A 156 3.44 10.97 11.12
CA LEU A 156 3.59 12.11 12.00
C LEU A 156 5.02 12.13 12.57
N ASP A 157 5.96 12.74 11.85
CA ASP A 157 7.38 12.82 12.20
C ASP A 157 7.99 11.45 12.56
N LYS A 158 7.92 11.04 13.83
CA LYS A 158 8.44 9.76 14.35
C LYS A 158 7.40 8.65 14.50
N TYR A 159 6.11 8.93 14.30
CA TYR A 159 5.02 8.00 14.54
C TYR A 159 4.25 7.74 13.25
N SER A 160 3.68 6.55 13.11
CA SER A 160 2.77 6.22 12.00
C SER A 160 1.52 5.56 12.55
N LEU A 161 0.35 6.08 12.20
CA LEU A 161 -0.94 5.51 12.60
C LEU A 161 -1.63 4.94 11.36
N GLY A 162 -1.95 3.67 11.36
CA GLY A 162 -2.62 2.98 10.26
C GLY A 162 -4.03 2.54 10.63
N LEU A 163 -4.98 2.69 9.71
CA LEU A 163 -6.28 2.04 9.74
C LEU A 163 -6.51 1.36 8.39
N MET A 164 -6.69 0.05 8.41
CA MET A 164 -6.77 -0.80 7.23
C MET A 164 -8.08 -1.57 7.21
N PHE A 165 -8.61 -1.81 6.01
CA PHE A 165 -9.81 -2.58 5.74
C PHE A 165 -9.49 -3.56 4.60
N GLY A 166 -9.99 -4.78 4.68
CA GLY A 166 -9.70 -5.75 3.65
C GLY A 166 -10.62 -6.96 3.65
N LYS A 167 -10.29 -7.91 2.77
CA LYS A 167 -10.96 -9.20 2.66
C LYS A 167 -9.92 -10.30 2.51
N ASP A 168 -10.18 -11.43 3.17
CA ASP A 168 -9.37 -12.63 3.08
C ASP A 168 -10.05 -13.67 2.19
N TYR A 169 -9.25 -14.32 1.35
CA TYR A 169 -9.63 -15.42 0.46
C TYR A 169 -8.80 -16.62 0.89
N ALA A 170 -9.43 -17.51 1.67
CA ALA A 170 -8.81 -18.78 1.99
C ALA A 170 -8.74 -19.67 0.74
N SER A 171 -7.73 -20.54 0.67
CA SER A 171 -7.61 -21.57 -0.37
C SER A 171 -8.77 -22.58 -0.31
N GLU A 172 -8.84 -23.53 -1.25
CA GLU A 172 -9.96 -24.49 -1.36
C GLU A 172 -10.28 -25.23 -0.04
N VAL A 173 -9.24 -25.53 0.76
CA VAL A 173 -9.37 -26.16 2.08
C VAL A 173 -10.12 -25.24 3.08
N GLY A 174 -9.99 -23.93 2.92
CA GLY A 174 -10.62 -22.92 3.78
C GLY A 174 -11.99 -22.42 3.31
N ASN A 175 -12.63 -23.06 2.32
CA ASN A 175 -13.99 -22.68 1.90
C ASN A 175 -15.04 -22.83 3.03
N GLN A 176 -14.74 -23.65 4.04
CA GLN A 176 -15.59 -23.88 5.21
C GLN A 176 -15.39 -22.85 6.33
N TRP A 177 -14.45 -21.92 6.16
CA TRP A 177 -14.13 -20.92 7.15
C TRP A 177 -15.20 -19.83 7.20
N ASN A 178 -15.74 -19.58 8.40
CA ASN A 178 -16.88 -18.67 8.58
C ASN A 178 -16.58 -17.21 8.19
N TYR A 179 -15.31 -16.82 8.04
CA TYR A 179 -14.90 -15.46 7.64
C TYR A 179 -14.42 -15.34 6.20
N HIS A 180 -14.56 -16.39 5.40
CA HIS A 180 -14.19 -16.37 3.99
C HIS A 180 -14.92 -15.23 3.25
N ARG A 181 -14.16 -14.36 2.56
CA ARG A 181 -14.64 -13.16 1.83
C ARG A 181 -15.37 -12.11 2.68
N LYS A 182 -15.35 -12.22 4.01
CA LYS A 182 -15.92 -11.19 4.90
C LYS A 182 -14.96 -10.02 5.07
N ILE A 183 -15.51 -8.83 5.27
CA ILE A 183 -14.73 -7.63 5.53
C ILE A 183 -14.14 -7.72 6.94
N TRP A 184 -12.88 -7.32 7.06
CA TRP A 184 -12.19 -7.12 8.32
C TRP A 184 -11.61 -5.70 8.34
N TRP A 185 -11.30 -5.23 9.55
CA TRP A 185 -10.53 -4.00 9.75
C TRP A 185 -9.39 -4.24 10.73
N SER A 186 -8.33 -3.45 10.61
CA SER A 186 -7.12 -3.55 11.42
C SER A 186 -6.62 -2.14 11.68
N PHE A 187 -5.92 -1.93 12.80
CA PHE A 187 -5.23 -0.68 13.07
C PHE A 187 -3.74 -0.98 13.27
N GLY A 188 -2.89 0.04 13.27
CA GLY A 188 -1.46 -0.16 13.45
C GLY A 188 -0.80 1.10 13.98
N ILE A 189 0.25 0.92 14.77
CA ILE A 189 1.09 2.01 15.25
C ILE A 189 2.55 1.64 14.94
N GLY A 190 3.23 2.50 14.19
CA GLY A 190 4.65 2.40 13.85
C GLY A 190 5.47 3.52 14.51
N PHE A 191 6.75 3.26 14.74
CA PHE A 191 7.69 4.21 15.35
C PHE A 191 9.00 4.22 14.57
N ALA A 192 9.50 5.38 14.15
CA ALA A 192 10.82 5.53 13.52
C ALA A 192 11.86 5.92 14.58
N PHE A 193 12.82 5.04 14.85
CA PHE A 193 13.84 5.25 15.90
C PHE A 193 15.06 6.07 15.43
N PHE A 194 15.34 6.09 14.13
CA PHE A 194 16.53 6.74 13.56
C PHE A 194 16.09 7.83 12.56
N HIS A 195 16.57 9.04 12.79
CA HIS A 195 16.48 10.21 11.91
C HIS A 195 17.88 10.83 11.82
#